data_AF-B4KGY3-F1
#
_entry.id   AF-B4KGY3-F1
#
_cell.length_a   1.000
_cell.length_b   1.000
_cell.length_c   1.000
_cell.angle_alpha   90.00
_cell.angle_beta   90.00
_cell.angle_gamma   90.00
#
_symmetry.space_group_name_H-M   'P 1'
#
loop_
_entity.id
_entity.type
_entity.pdbx_description
1 polymer ?
#
loop_
_entity_poly.entity_id
_entity_poly.type
_entity_poly.pdbx_seq_one_letter_code
_entity_poly.pdbx_strand_id
1 'polypeptide(L)'
;MPAKRAWRKLVKKQQRQRRRQRQARAREKEEALEEEALKAKPEYEAWLKQQAELEEFHRLASERLRAEEEEAWLRREALAQRQFQIDRAKRAQEESKLESLRLQQAKELEEELEKQRKRREESKRLAEEAAAEFEAMLQRMQEYMDDSEDRTPPAELRRVVETNPAEKLCEFYTRTNCCRYGNSCTFNHRRPMLAKILLIRHFFTHPLLQVGETHKEYASTDEHLELTEQDLRNDYDEFFNDAIGELQKFGKILNFRAVRNTLPHLRGHVFVEYAQERFALRAFVNLQGRYYASRRLQVEFSNLKGWRGAVCGT
;
A
#
# COMPACT_ATOMS: atom_id res chain seq x y z
N MET A 1 -5.97 110.22 13.09
CA MET A 1 -5.30 109.60 14.27
C MET A 1 -6.21 108.58 14.99
N PRO A 2 -6.23 107.31 14.54
CA PRO A 2 -7.11 106.23 15.03
C PRO A 2 -6.84 105.75 16.48
N ALA A 3 -5.67 106.08 17.05
CA ALA A 3 -5.25 105.63 18.40
C ALA A 3 -6.16 106.14 19.55
N LYS A 4 -6.63 107.40 19.48
CA LYS A 4 -7.54 107.96 20.51
C LYS A 4 -8.91 107.25 20.54
N ARG A 5 -9.40 106.75 19.39
CA ARG A 5 -10.70 106.06 19.29
C ARG A 5 -10.62 104.63 19.84
N ALA A 6 -9.50 103.95 19.63
CA ALA A 6 -9.22 102.63 20.21
C ALA A 6 -9.08 102.69 21.74
N TRP A 7 -8.32 103.66 22.27
CA TRP A 7 -8.18 103.88 23.71
C TRP A 7 -9.54 104.15 24.39
N ARG A 8 -10.39 105.00 23.79
CA ARG A 8 -11.76 105.25 24.28
C ARG A 8 -12.63 103.99 24.28
N LYS A 9 -12.49 103.10 23.29
CA LYS A 9 -13.21 101.80 23.26
C LYS A 9 -12.74 100.87 24.38
N LEU A 10 -11.43 100.81 24.64
CA LEU A 10 -10.83 100.00 25.72
C LEU A 10 -11.29 100.49 27.11
N VAL A 11 -11.28 101.80 27.34
CA VAL A 11 -11.78 102.42 28.57
C VAL A 11 -13.27 102.13 28.76
N LYS A 12 -14.11 102.28 27.72
CA LYS A 12 -15.52 101.91 27.79
C LYS A 12 -15.75 100.40 28.00
N LYS A 13 -14.85 99.52 27.55
CA LYS A 13 -14.90 98.07 27.81
C LYS A 13 -14.59 97.78 29.27
N GLN A 14 -13.53 98.37 29.83
CA GLN A 14 -13.19 98.23 31.26
C GLN A 14 -14.27 98.82 32.16
N GLN A 15 -14.85 99.97 31.82
CA GLN A 15 -15.98 100.56 32.56
C GLN A 15 -17.21 99.63 32.56
N ARG A 16 -17.55 99.01 31.41
CA ARG A 16 -18.63 98.00 31.32
C ARG A 16 -18.34 96.74 32.13
N GLN A 17 -17.11 96.26 32.12
CA GLN A 17 -16.69 95.12 32.93
C GLN A 17 -16.80 95.40 34.43
N ARG A 18 -16.29 96.56 34.89
CA ARG A 18 -16.43 96.99 36.29
C ARG A 18 -17.88 97.15 36.71
N ARG A 19 -18.75 97.68 35.82
CA ARG A 19 -20.19 97.79 36.08
C ARG A 19 -20.85 96.42 36.21
N ARG A 20 -20.53 95.45 35.34
CA ARG A 20 -21.03 94.05 35.42
C ARG A 20 -20.54 93.34 36.68
N GLN A 21 -19.28 93.49 37.06
CA GLN A 21 -18.74 92.91 38.29
C GLN A 21 -19.38 93.52 39.53
N ARG A 22 -19.62 94.82 39.55
CA ARG A 22 -20.33 95.49 40.64
C ARG A 22 -21.78 95.01 40.74
N GLN A 23 -22.46 94.81 39.60
CA GLN A 23 -23.81 94.24 39.56
C GLN A 23 -23.84 92.77 39.97
N ALA A 24 -22.88 91.95 39.55
CA ALA A 24 -22.78 90.54 39.95
C ALA A 24 -22.55 90.41 41.46
N ARG A 25 -21.61 91.17 42.03
CA ARG A 25 -21.38 91.22 43.49
C ARG A 25 -22.57 91.76 44.27
N ALA A 26 -23.33 92.69 43.67
CA ALA A 26 -24.57 93.17 44.29
C ALA A 26 -25.63 92.06 44.32
N ARG A 27 -25.78 91.30 43.22
CA ARG A 27 -26.68 90.12 43.15
C ARG A 27 -26.26 89.01 44.10
N GLU A 28 -24.98 88.62 44.12
CA GLU A 28 -24.46 87.62 45.07
C GLU A 28 -24.68 88.06 46.52
N LYS A 29 -24.55 89.36 46.82
CA LYS A 29 -24.82 89.90 48.15
C LYS A 29 -26.32 89.91 48.47
N GLU A 30 -27.17 90.21 47.50
CA GLU A 30 -28.63 90.16 47.63
C GLU A 30 -29.12 88.72 47.81
N GLU A 31 -28.64 87.77 46.99
CA GLU A 31 -28.87 86.33 47.10
C GLU A 31 -28.39 85.79 48.45
N ALA A 32 -27.20 86.19 48.94
CA ALA A 32 -26.72 85.78 50.25
C ALA A 32 -27.59 86.32 51.39
N LEU A 33 -28.06 87.58 51.30
CA LEU A 33 -28.98 88.16 52.27
C LEU A 33 -30.36 87.48 52.22
N GLU A 34 -30.85 87.12 51.03
CA GLU A 34 -32.08 86.36 50.83
C GLU A 34 -31.98 84.93 51.39
N GLU A 35 -30.86 84.24 51.15
CA GLU A 35 -30.56 82.94 51.74
C GLU A 35 -30.47 83.00 53.26
N GLU A 36 -29.84 84.04 53.81
CA GLU A 36 -29.72 84.25 55.26
C GLU A 36 -31.10 84.55 55.89
N ALA A 37 -31.93 85.34 55.21
CA ALA A 37 -33.31 85.59 55.60
C ALA A 37 -34.22 84.35 55.48
N LEU A 38 -33.96 83.46 54.52
CA LEU A 38 -34.63 82.17 54.40
C LEU A 38 -34.19 81.20 55.50
N LYS A 39 -32.88 81.13 55.80
CA LYS A 39 -32.31 80.31 56.91
C LYS A 39 -32.81 80.75 58.29
N ALA A 40 -33.18 82.02 58.46
CA ALA A 40 -33.79 82.51 59.69
C ALA A 40 -35.25 82.04 59.89
N LYS A 41 -35.89 81.46 58.86
CA LYS A 41 -37.26 80.92 58.97
C LYS A 41 -37.23 79.47 59.47
N PRO A 42 -37.99 79.12 60.53
CA PRO A 42 -38.02 77.76 61.06
C PRO A 42 -38.57 76.73 60.05
N GLU A 43 -39.47 77.14 59.15
CA GLU A 43 -40.02 76.29 58.08
C GLU A 43 -38.97 75.84 57.06
N TYR A 44 -38.02 76.72 56.73
CA TYR A 44 -36.95 76.43 55.77
C TYR A 44 -35.88 75.52 56.40
N GLU A 45 -35.58 75.71 57.69
CA GLU A 45 -34.72 74.79 58.44
C GLU A 45 -35.33 73.38 58.52
N ALA A 46 -36.64 73.28 58.74
CA ALA A 46 -37.35 72.00 58.73
C ALA A 46 -37.33 71.32 57.35
N TRP A 47 -37.51 72.09 56.27
CA TRP A 47 -37.42 71.59 54.89
C TRP A 47 -36.00 71.09 54.54
N LEU A 48 -34.96 71.81 54.95
CA LEU A 48 -33.56 71.37 54.76
C LEU A 48 -33.27 70.06 55.49
N LYS A 49 -33.77 69.90 56.73
CA LYS A 49 -33.66 68.63 57.47
C LYS A 49 -34.36 67.49 56.74
N GLN A 50 -35.60 67.72 56.29
CA GLN A 50 -36.36 66.73 55.52
C GLN A 50 -35.67 66.35 54.21
N GLN A 51 -35.09 67.32 53.50
CA GLN A 51 -34.33 67.06 52.28
C GLN A 51 -33.05 66.26 52.56
N ALA A 52 -32.29 66.61 53.60
CA ALA A 52 -31.11 65.87 54.01
C ALA A 52 -31.45 64.42 54.40
N GLU A 53 -32.56 64.20 55.10
CA GLU A 53 -33.07 62.85 55.43
C GLU A 53 -33.45 62.04 54.17
N LEU A 54 -34.10 62.68 53.17
CA LEU A 54 -34.41 62.03 51.90
C LEU A 54 -33.15 61.68 51.09
N GLU A 55 -32.18 62.59 51.02
CA GLU A 55 -30.91 62.36 50.34
C GLU A 55 -30.12 61.23 51.01
N GLU A 56 -30.11 61.18 52.35
CA GLU A 56 -29.51 60.09 53.10
C GLU A 56 -30.23 58.76 52.85
N PHE A 57 -31.57 58.76 52.84
CA PHE A 57 -32.35 57.58 52.49
C PHE A 57 -32.04 57.07 51.07
N HIS A 58 -31.97 57.95 50.08
CA HIS A 58 -31.62 57.59 48.71
C HIS A 58 -30.17 57.07 48.60
N ARG A 59 -29.23 57.65 49.35
CA ARG A 59 -27.85 57.18 49.43
C ARG A 59 -27.79 55.76 50.01
N LEU A 60 -28.43 55.54 51.15
CA LEU A 60 -28.48 54.22 51.80
C LEU A 60 -29.18 53.17 50.91
N ALA A 61 -30.27 53.55 50.24
CA ALA A 61 -30.94 52.67 49.28
C ALA A 61 -30.03 52.30 48.09
N SER A 62 -29.26 53.25 47.57
CA SER A 62 -28.30 53.02 46.48
C SER A 62 -27.12 52.15 46.93
N GLU A 63 -26.62 52.35 48.15
CA GLU A 63 -25.57 51.52 48.74
C GLU A 63 -26.04 50.08 48.94
N ARG A 64 -27.27 49.89 49.41
CA ARG A 64 -27.90 48.55 49.53
C ARG A 64 -28.03 47.86 48.18
N LEU A 65 -28.52 48.57 47.16
CA LEU A 65 -28.64 48.01 45.81
C LEU A 65 -27.28 47.60 45.25
N ARG A 66 -26.24 48.44 45.40
CA ARG A 66 -24.88 48.11 44.99
C ARG A 66 -24.34 46.88 45.71
N ALA A 67 -24.59 46.77 47.02
CA ALA A 67 -24.18 45.60 47.79
C ALA A 67 -24.87 44.31 47.31
N GLU A 68 -26.18 44.38 47.01
CA GLU A 68 -26.93 43.26 46.44
C GLU A 68 -26.42 42.87 45.04
N GLU A 69 -26.11 43.85 44.19
CA GLU A 69 -25.52 43.63 42.86
C GLU A 69 -24.12 43.02 42.93
N GLU A 70 -23.27 43.51 43.84
CA GLU A 70 -21.94 42.98 44.09
C GLU A 70 -22.01 41.54 44.59
N GLU A 71 -22.90 41.26 45.54
CA GLU A 71 -23.13 39.89 46.03
C GLU A 71 -23.63 38.97 44.90
N ALA A 72 -24.57 39.45 44.08
CA ALA A 72 -25.07 38.70 42.92
C ALA A 72 -23.99 38.48 41.85
N TRP A 73 -23.05 39.41 41.69
CA TRP A 73 -21.90 39.25 40.81
C TRP A 73 -20.91 38.22 41.36
N LEU A 74 -20.54 38.32 42.64
CA LEU A 74 -19.65 37.37 43.32
C LEU A 74 -20.19 35.93 43.27
N ARG A 75 -21.51 35.75 43.45
CA ARG A 75 -22.17 34.43 43.32
C ARG A 75 -22.02 33.87 41.90
N ARG A 76 -22.24 34.69 40.86
CA ARG A 76 -22.08 34.27 39.45
C ARG A 76 -20.63 33.93 39.13
N GLU A 77 -19.70 34.74 39.60
CA GLU A 77 -18.26 34.52 39.41
C GLU A 77 -17.79 33.22 40.08
N ALA A 78 -18.22 32.95 41.32
CA ALA A 78 -17.90 31.71 42.02
C ALA A 78 -18.42 30.46 41.27
N LEU A 79 -19.63 30.54 40.69
CA LEU A 79 -20.17 29.46 39.85
C LEU A 79 -19.37 29.28 38.56
N ALA A 80 -19.01 30.37 37.89
CA ALA A 80 -18.20 30.34 36.67
C ALA A 80 -16.80 29.74 36.92
N GLN A 81 -16.15 30.12 38.01
CA GLN A 81 -14.84 29.57 38.42
C GLN A 81 -14.93 28.09 38.74
N ARG A 82 -15.97 27.65 39.46
CA ARG A 82 -16.20 26.23 39.74
C ARG A 82 -16.42 25.44 38.43
N GLN A 83 -17.22 25.97 37.51
CA GLN A 83 -17.46 25.35 36.21
C GLN A 83 -16.18 25.25 35.39
N PHE A 84 -15.37 26.31 35.34
CA PHE A 84 -14.08 26.32 34.66
C PHE A 84 -13.12 25.26 35.21
N GLN A 85 -13.06 25.08 36.54
CA GLN A 85 -12.26 24.03 37.15
C GLN A 85 -12.73 22.63 36.75
N ILE A 86 -14.04 22.39 36.73
CA ILE A 86 -14.63 21.12 36.28
C ILE A 86 -14.29 20.85 34.82
N ASP A 87 -14.47 21.84 33.94
CA ASP A 87 -14.21 21.69 32.51
C ASP A 87 -12.73 21.50 32.21
N ARG A 88 -11.85 22.18 32.96
CA ARG A 88 -10.40 21.96 32.88
C ARG A 88 -10.03 20.53 33.28
N ALA A 89 -10.62 20.01 34.36
CA ALA A 89 -10.39 18.63 34.80
C ALA A 89 -10.89 17.61 33.77
N LYS A 90 -12.07 17.85 33.17
CA LYS A 90 -12.61 17.00 32.09
C LYS A 90 -11.70 16.98 30.87
N ARG A 91 -11.25 18.16 30.38
CA ARG A 91 -10.34 18.26 29.25
C ARG A 91 -9.02 17.54 29.52
N ALA A 92 -8.43 17.74 30.69
CA ALA A 92 -7.20 17.03 31.08
C ALA A 92 -7.40 15.50 31.10
N GLN A 93 -8.56 15.02 31.56
CA GLN A 93 -8.88 13.60 31.54
C GLN A 93 -9.08 13.06 30.12
N GLU A 94 -9.74 13.82 29.23
CA GLU A 94 -9.92 13.48 27.82
C GLU A 94 -8.58 13.43 27.07
N GLU A 95 -7.71 14.43 27.28
CA GLU A 95 -6.36 14.48 26.72
C GLU A 95 -5.53 13.27 27.18
N SER A 96 -5.54 12.94 28.47
CA SER A 96 -4.84 11.78 29.01
C SER A 96 -5.36 10.45 28.42
N LYS A 97 -6.67 10.30 28.23
CA LYS A 97 -7.26 9.13 27.56
C LYS A 97 -6.81 9.04 26.10
N LEU A 98 -6.82 10.15 25.37
CA LEU A 98 -6.40 10.21 23.98
C LEU A 98 -4.91 9.88 23.82
N GLU A 99 -4.07 10.39 24.72
CA GLU A 99 -2.63 10.10 24.74
C GLU A 99 -2.36 8.62 25.03
N SER A 100 -3.05 8.04 26.00
CA SER A 100 -2.97 6.60 26.30
C SER A 100 -3.35 5.74 25.10
N LEU A 101 -4.45 6.09 24.40
CA LEU A 101 -4.88 5.39 23.19
C LEU A 101 -3.85 5.51 22.06
N ARG A 102 -3.27 6.70 21.86
CA ARG A 102 -2.19 6.91 20.86
C ARG A 102 -0.97 6.06 21.16
N LEU A 103 -0.57 5.96 22.43
CA LEU A 103 0.56 5.14 22.84
C LEU A 103 0.28 3.65 22.62
N GLN A 104 -0.95 3.18 22.87
CA GLN A 104 -1.36 1.81 22.58
C GLN A 104 -1.29 1.54 21.06
N GLN A 105 -1.88 2.40 20.23
CA GLN A 105 -1.83 2.26 18.77
C GLN A 105 -0.40 2.29 18.22
N ALA A 106 0.47 3.14 18.77
CA ALA A 106 1.88 3.22 18.37
C ALA A 106 2.63 1.91 18.69
N LYS A 107 2.40 1.31 19.87
CA LYS A 107 2.98 0.02 20.25
C LYS A 107 2.48 -1.12 19.36
N GLU A 108 1.18 -1.18 19.09
CA GLU A 108 0.61 -2.19 18.18
C GLU A 108 1.21 -2.09 16.77
N LEU A 109 1.37 -0.87 16.25
CA LEU A 109 2.00 -0.63 14.96
C LEU A 109 3.47 -1.06 14.95
N GLU A 110 4.22 -0.75 16.02
CA GLU A 110 5.63 -1.16 16.15
C GLU A 110 5.78 -2.68 16.18
N GLU A 111 4.92 -3.39 16.93
CA GLU A 111 4.91 -4.85 16.98
C GLU A 111 4.59 -5.47 15.61
N GLU A 112 3.63 -4.92 14.87
CA GLU A 112 3.27 -5.40 13.53
C GLU A 112 4.41 -5.17 12.52
N LEU A 113 5.04 -3.99 12.56
CA LEU A 113 6.20 -3.70 11.72
C LEU A 113 7.38 -4.62 12.05
N GLU A 114 7.62 -4.95 13.31
CA GLU A 114 8.66 -5.89 13.71
C GLU A 114 8.36 -7.32 13.21
N LYS A 115 7.10 -7.77 13.32
CA LYS A 115 6.66 -9.06 12.76
C LYS A 115 6.87 -9.11 11.25
N GLN A 116 6.52 -8.04 10.53
CA GLN A 116 6.75 -7.96 9.09
C GLN A 116 8.23 -7.95 8.73
N ARG A 117 9.07 -7.25 9.50
CA ARG A 117 10.53 -7.25 9.31
C ARG A 117 11.11 -8.65 9.47
N LYS A 118 10.77 -9.35 10.56
CA LYS A 118 11.20 -10.74 10.81
C LYS A 118 10.79 -11.69 9.68
N ARG A 119 9.54 -11.60 9.21
CA ARG A 119 9.04 -12.40 8.06
C ARG A 119 9.81 -12.12 6.78
N ARG A 120 10.14 -10.85 6.50
CA ARG A 120 10.93 -10.46 5.33
C ARG A 120 12.36 -10.97 5.42
N GLU A 121 13.00 -10.85 6.59
CA GLU A 121 14.35 -11.37 6.84
C GLU A 121 14.40 -12.90 6.69
N GLU A 122 13.43 -13.62 7.25
CA GLU A 122 13.32 -15.07 7.11
C GLU A 122 13.09 -15.49 5.66
N SER A 123 12.16 -14.83 4.95
CA SER A 123 11.92 -15.08 3.53
C SER A 123 13.14 -14.79 2.67
N LYS A 124 13.91 -13.74 3.00
CA LYS A 124 15.15 -13.41 2.30
C LYS A 124 16.22 -14.46 2.56
N ARG A 125 16.39 -14.90 3.80
CA ARG A 125 17.34 -15.97 4.16
C ARG A 125 17.04 -17.27 3.42
N LEU A 126 15.77 -17.70 3.41
CA LEU A 126 15.33 -18.90 2.67
C LEU A 126 15.57 -18.76 1.17
N ALA A 127 15.35 -17.56 0.60
CA ALA A 127 15.62 -17.31 -0.81
C ALA A 127 17.12 -17.33 -1.14
N GLU A 128 17.97 -16.78 -0.27
CA GLU A 128 19.44 -16.82 -0.42
C GLU A 128 19.99 -18.23 -0.30
N GLU A 129 19.49 -19.02 0.66
CA GLU A 129 19.85 -20.44 0.81
C GLU A 129 19.45 -21.25 -0.42
N ALA A 130 18.21 -21.08 -0.90
CA ALA A 130 17.75 -21.74 -2.13
C ALA A 130 18.54 -21.31 -3.37
N ALA A 131 18.95 -20.05 -3.47
CA ALA A 131 19.78 -19.55 -4.56
C ALA A 131 21.19 -20.17 -4.52
N ALA A 132 21.79 -20.26 -3.33
CA ALA A 132 23.10 -20.89 -3.14
C ALA A 132 23.06 -22.40 -3.45
N GLU A 133 22.01 -23.11 -3.05
CA GLU A 133 21.79 -24.52 -3.42
C GLU A 133 21.68 -24.69 -4.94
N PHE A 134 20.94 -23.79 -5.60
CA PHE A 134 20.79 -23.81 -7.05
C PHE A 134 22.11 -23.52 -7.78
N GLU A 135 22.88 -22.53 -7.32
CA GLU A 135 24.20 -22.20 -7.87
C GLU A 135 25.18 -23.37 -7.72
N ALA A 136 25.24 -23.99 -6.55
CA ALA A 136 26.06 -25.18 -6.31
C ALA A 136 25.63 -26.37 -7.20
N MET A 137 24.33 -26.52 -7.47
CA MET A 137 23.82 -27.54 -8.39
C MET A 137 24.27 -27.25 -9.84
N LEU A 138 24.17 -26.00 -10.30
CA LEU A 138 24.61 -25.61 -11.63
C LEU A 138 26.12 -25.82 -11.81
N GLN A 139 26.93 -25.49 -10.81
CA GLN A 139 28.37 -25.73 -10.84
C GLN A 139 28.68 -27.23 -11.01
N ARG A 140 28.01 -28.11 -10.24
CA ARG A 140 28.15 -29.56 -10.38
C ARG A 140 27.72 -30.07 -11.76
N MET A 141 26.66 -29.50 -12.33
CA MET A 141 26.23 -29.82 -13.71
C MET A 141 27.32 -29.44 -14.72
N GLN A 142 27.95 -28.27 -14.55
CA GLN A 142 29.03 -27.81 -15.42
C GLN A 142 30.26 -28.72 -15.33
N GLU A 143 30.69 -29.04 -14.11
CA GLU A 143 31.80 -29.97 -13.87
C GLU A 143 31.57 -31.33 -14.54
N TYR A 144 30.35 -31.88 -14.45
CA TYR A 144 30.00 -33.14 -15.11
C TYR A 144 29.92 -33.01 -16.65
N MET A 145 29.57 -31.85 -17.19
CA MET A 145 29.56 -31.60 -18.64
C MET A 145 30.95 -31.46 -19.25
N ASP A 146 31.90 -30.95 -18.47
CA ASP A 146 33.29 -30.70 -18.87
C ASP A 146 34.22 -31.91 -18.58
N ASP A 147 33.79 -32.83 -17.71
CA ASP A 147 34.54 -34.08 -17.45
C ASP A 147 34.61 -34.95 -18.71
N SER A 148 35.83 -35.09 -19.23
CA SER A 148 36.14 -35.91 -20.40
C SER A 148 36.19 -37.41 -20.08
N GLU A 149 36.35 -37.77 -18.81
CA GLU A 149 36.34 -39.17 -18.40
C GLU A 149 34.88 -39.65 -18.26
N ASP A 150 34.58 -40.86 -18.73
CA ASP A 150 33.24 -41.48 -18.62
C ASP A 150 32.95 -41.90 -17.16
N ARG A 151 33.04 -40.96 -16.22
CA ARG A 151 32.77 -41.17 -14.81
C ARG A 151 31.27 -41.23 -14.56
N THR A 152 30.90 -41.95 -13.50
CA THR A 152 29.51 -42.00 -13.04
C THR A 152 29.04 -40.61 -12.62
N PRO A 153 27.84 -40.16 -13.04
CA PRO A 153 27.33 -38.86 -12.64
C PRO A 153 27.22 -38.73 -11.11
N PRO A 154 27.55 -37.55 -10.54
CA PRO A 154 27.40 -37.25 -9.12
C PRO A 154 26.02 -37.60 -8.58
N ALA A 155 25.94 -38.00 -7.30
CA ALA A 155 24.70 -38.43 -6.68
C ALA A 155 23.63 -37.32 -6.68
N GLU A 156 24.06 -36.07 -6.59
CA GLU A 156 23.22 -34.88 -6.60
C GLU A 156 22.44 -34.72 -7.92
N LEU A 157 23.06 -35.08 -9.05
CA LEU A 157 22.40 -35.04 -10.37
C LEU A 157 21.43 -36.21 -10.57
N ARG A 158 21.54 -37.27 -9.75
CA ARG A 158 20.61 -38.41 -9.76
C ARG A 158 19.36 -38.18 -8.91
N ARG A 159 19.21 -36.98 -8.32
CA ARG A 159 18.00 -36.60 -7.60
C ARG A 159 16.77 -36.73 -8.52
N VAL A 160 15.67 -37.19 -7.94
CA VAL A 160 14.38 -37.25 -8.60
C VAL A 160 13.46 -36.25 -7.91
N VAL A 161 12.87 -35.35 -8.68
CA VAL A 161 11.85 -34.42 -8.21
C VAL A 161 10.51 -35.14 -8.24
N GLU A 162 9.81 -35.12 -7.12
CA GLU A 162 8.54 -35.80 -6.94
C GLU A 162 7.44 -34.77 -6.68
N THR A 163 6.32 -34.88 -7.39
CA THR A 163 5.20 -33.94 -7.21
C THR A 163 4.40 -34.24 -5.94
N ASN A 164 4.13 -35.52 -5.65
CA ASN A 164 3.40 -35.95 -4.46
C ASN A 164 4.04 -37.22 -3.88
N PRO A 165 5.15 -37.13 -3.11
CA PRO A 165 5.94 -38.29 -2.69
C PRO A 165 5.17 -39.37 -1.92
N ALA A 166 4.13 -38.97 -1.17
CA ALA A 166 3.31 -39.88 -0.37
C ALA A 166 2.27 -40.67 -1.20
N GLU A 167 2.01 -40.26 -2.43
CA GLU A 167 0.96 -40.83 -3.27
C GLU A 167 1.49 -41.87 -4.26
N LYS A 168 0.58 -42.70 -4.79
CA LYS A 168 0.92 -43.69 -5.81
C LYS A 168 1.43 -43.01 -7.09
N LEU A 169 2.32 -43.69 -7.82
CA LEU A 169 2.83 -43.20 -9.10
C LEU A 169 1.70 -43.02 -10.12
N CYS A 170 1.70 -41.90 -10.84
CA CYS A 170 0.79 -41.70 -11.95
C CYS A 170 1.14 -42.66 -13.08
N GLU A 171 0.21 -43.53 -13.45
CA GLU A 171 0.41 -44.48 -14.54
C GLU A 171 0.69 -43.78 -15.88
N PHE A 172 -0.08 -42.73 -16.19
CA PHE A 172 0.09 -41.97 -17.45
C PHE A 172 1.45 -41.29 -17.55
N TYR A 173 1.89 -40.59 -16.49
CA TYR A 173 3.18 -39.92 -16.48
C TYR A 173 4.35 -40.92 -16.46
N THR A 174 4.22 -42.01 -15.71
CA THR A 174 5.27 -43.04 -15.63
C THR A 174 5.47 -43.72 -16.98
N ARG A 175 4.40 -43.90 -17.75
CA ARG A 175 4.44 -44.57 -19.05
C ARG A 175 4.81 -43.63 -20.21
N THR A 176 4.46 -42.35 -20.15
CA THR A 176 4.58 -41.43 -21.30
C THR A 176 5.27 -40.09 -21.01
N ASN A 177 5.67 -39.80 -19.76
CA ASN A 177 6.08 -38.46 -19.25
C ASN A 177 5.04 -37.35 -19.46
N CYS A 178 3.81 -37.71 -19.80
CA CYS A 178 2.75 -36.78 -20.08
C CYS A 178 1.51 -37.17 -19.28
N CYS A 179 0.98 -36.21 -18.53
CA CYS A 179 -0.24 -36.36 -17.77
C CYS A 179 -1.14 -35.17 -18.08
N ARG A 180 -2.42 -35.42 -18.34
CA ARG A 180 -3.41 -34.37 -18.62
C ARG A 180 -3.57 -33.35 -17.50
N TYR A 181 -3.19 -33.71 -16.28
CA TYR A 181 -3.28 -32.86 -15.09
C TYR A 181 -1.97 -32.13 -14.77
N GLY A 182 -0.87 -32.42 -15.49
CA GLY A 182 0.41 -31.72 -15.27
C GLY A 182 0.86 -31.73 -13.81
N ASN A 183 1.13 -30.56 -13.24
CA ASN A 183 1.58 -30.43 -11.84
C ASN A 183 0.43 -30.46 -10.81
N SER A 184 -0.83 -30.36 -11.24
CA SER A 184 -2.00 -30.48 -10.36
C SER A 184 -2.54 -31.92 -10.27
N CYS A 185 -1.80 -32.89 -10.81
CA CYS A 185 -2.15 -34.30 -10.65
C CYS A 185 -2.10 -34.68 -9.16
N THR A 186 -3.06 -35.47 -8.71
CA THR A 186 -3.10 -36.02 -7.35
C THR A 186 -2.08 -37.15 -7.15
N PHE A 187 -1.75 -37.86 -8.22
CA PHE A 187 -0.75 -38.92 -8.22
C PHE A 187 0.67 -38.35 -8.25
N ASN A 188 1.64 -39.17 -7.87
CA ASN A 188 3.04 -38.77 -7.87
C ASN A 188 3.64 -38.80 -9.29
N HIS A 189 4.24 -37.69 -9.71
CA HIS A 189 5.10 -37.62 -10.90
C HIS A 189 6.56 -37.59 -10.48
N ARG A 190 7.33 -38.58 -10.94
CA ARG A 190 8.77 -38.70 -10.71
C ARG A 190 9.54 -38.14 -11.92
N ARG A 191 10.22 -37.02 -11.73
CA ARG A 191 10.97 -36.30 -12.74
C ARG A 191 12.47 -36.40 -12.44
N PRO A 192 13.25 -37.18 -13.21
CA PRO A 192 14.69 -37.25 -12.98
C PRO A 192 15.35 -35.90 -13.28
N MET A 193 16.44 -35.58 -12.58
CA MET A 193 17.28 -34.41 -12.88
C MET A 193 18.37 -34.70 -13.91
N LEU A 194 18.53 -35.97 -14.27
CA LEU A 194 19.46 -36.44 -15.31
C LEU A 194 18.90 -37.72 -15.94
N ALA A 195 18.85 -37.75 -17.26
CA ALA A 195 18.48 -38.92 -18.06
C ALA A 195 19.06 -38.81 -19.47
N LYS A 196 19.10 -39.93 -20.20
CA LYS A 196 19.53 -39.95 -21.61
C LYS A 196 18.50 -39.35 -22.57
N ILE A 197 17.22 -39.38 -22.17
CA ILE A 197 16.10 -38.94 -23.00
C ILE A 197 15.62 -37.58 -22.51
N LEU A 198 15.63 -36.59 -23.40
CA LEU A 198 15.00 -35.30 -23.20
C LEU A 198 13.59 -35.30 -23.80
N LEU A 199 12.70 -34.58 -23.14
CA LEU A 199 11.37 -34.23 -23.60
C LEU A 199 11.31 -32.71 -23.80
N ILE A 200 11.08 -32.26 -25.03
CA ILE A 200 10.83 -30.87 -25.37
C ILE A 200 9.34 -30.71 -25.64
N ARG A 201 8.64 -30.04 -24.73
CA ARG A 201 7.17 -29.91 -24.81
C ARG A 201 6.81 -28.92 -25.91
N HIS A 202 5.88 -29.32 -26.78
CA HIS A 202 5.35 -28.49 -27.88
C HIS A 202 6.42 -27.90 -28.80
N PHE A 203 7.47 -28.68 -29.08
CA PHE A 203 8.56 -28.23 -29.93
C PHE A 203 8.13 -28.18 -31.41
N PHE A 204 7.40 -29.20 -31.85
CA PHE A 204 6.77 -29.21 -33.17
C PHE A 204 5.35 -28.69 -33.08
N THR A 205 4.98 -27.75 -33.94
CA THR A 205 3.64 -27.17 -33.99
C THR A 205 3.13 -27.20 -35.41
N HIS A 206 1.92 -27.72 -35.59
CA HIS A 206 1.24 -27.74 -36.88
C HIS A 206 -0.26 -27.57 -36.68
N PRO A 207 -1.00 -26.85 -37.56
CA PRO A 207 -2.44 -26.67 -37.42
C PRO A 207 -3.24 -27.97 -37.31
N LEU A 208 -2.88 -29.00 -38.10
CA LEU A 208 -3.49 -30.35 -38.00
C LEU A 208 -3.26 -31.05 -36.65
N LEU A 209 -2.34 -30.59 -35.80
CA LEU A 209 -2.18 -31.09 -34.43
C LEU A 209 -2.97 -30.27 -33.39
N GLN A 210 -3.55 -29.13 -33.80
CA GLN A 210 -4.29 -28.18 -32.94
C GLN A 210 -5.81 -28.30 -33.09
N VAL A 211 -6.28 -29.51 -33.39
CA VAL A 211 -7.71 -29.80 -33.59
C VAL A 211 -8.52 -29.40 -32.35
N GLY A 212 -9.44 -28.45 -32.50
CA GLY A 212 -10.40 -28.05 -31.47
C GLY A 212 -10.06 -26.82 -30.63
N GLU A 213 -9.02 -26.04 -30.96
CA GLU A 213 -8.70 -24.76 -30.28
C GLU A 213 -9.31 -23.52 -30.94
N THR A 214 -9.86 -23.65 -32.14
CA THR A 214 -10.62 -22.58 -32.79
C THR A 214 -11.93 -22.33 -32.05
N HIS A 215 -12.12 -21.09 -31.60
CA HIS A 215 -13.37 -20.63 -31.00
C HIS A 215 -14.51 -20.85 -32.00
N LYS A 216 -15.66 -21.38 -31.55
CA LYS A 216 -16.80 -21.71 -32.44
C LYS A 216 -17.25 -20.56 -33.34
N GLU A 217 -17.01 -19.32 -32.92
CA GLU A 217 -17.40 -18.10 -33.66
C GLU A 217 -16.45 -17.77 -34.83
N TYR A 218 -15.20 -18.26 -34.80
CA TYR A 218 -14.18 -18.05 -35.83
C TYR A 218 -13.78 -19.33 -36.55
N ALA A 219 -14.40 -20.47 -36.21
CA ALA A 219 -14.25 -21.71 -36.94
C ALA A 219 -14.92 -21.56 -38.31
N SER A 220 -14.22 -20.90 -39.24
CA SER A 220 -14.60 -20.89 -40.65
C SER A 220 -14.67 -22.35 -41.12
N THR A 221 -15.71 -22.68 -41.87
CA THR A 221 -16.00 -24.05 -42.32
C THR A 221 -14.93 -24.61 -43.26
N ASP A 222 -13.98 -23.79 -43.72
CA ASP A 222 -12.92 -24.12 -44.67
C ASP A 222 -11.51 -24.26 -44.08
N GLU A 223 -11.24 -23.81 -42.84
CA GLU A 223 -9.86 -23.67 -42.33
C GLU A 223 -9.14 -25.03 -42.10
N HIS A 224 -9.90 -26.11 -41.98
CA HIS A 224 -9.38 -27.48 -41.86
C HIS A 224 -9.36 -28.25 -43.20
N LEU A 225 -9.87 -27.67 -44.29
CA LEU A 225 -9.90 -28.30 -45.62
C LEU A 225 -8.69 -27.91 -46.49
N GLU A 226 -7.91 -26.89 -46.09
CA GLU A 226 -6.77 -26.40 -46.86
C GLU A 226 -5.46 -27.17 -46.64
N LEU A 227 -5.35 -27.91 -45.52
CA LEU A 227 -4.11 -28.59 -45.13
C LEU A 227 -4.25 -30.09 -45.22
N THR A 228 -3.36 -30.70 -45.99
CA THR A 228 -3.30 -32.14 -46.21
C THR A 228 -2.31 -32.81 -45.25
N GLU A 229 -2.41 -34.14 -45.15
CA GLU A 229 -1.39 -34.96 -44.48
C GLU A 229 0.01 -34.80 -45.10
N GLN A 230 0.08 -34.43 -46.38
CA GLN A 230 1.34 -34.17 -47.08
C GLN A 230 1.96 -32.86 -46.59
N ASP A 231 1.17 -31.83 -46.34
CA ASP A 231 1.65 -30.55 -45.80
C ASP A 231 2.22 -30.74 -44.40
N LEU A 232 1.52 -31.48 -43.53
CA LEU A 232 2.05 -31.87 -42.22
C LEU A 232 3.37 -32.62 -42.32
N ARG A 233 3.54 -33.46 -43.35
CA ARG A 233 4.80 -34.17 -43.55
C ARG A 233 5.91 -33.23 -44.02
N ASN A 234 5.63 -32.34 -44.96
CA ASN A 234 6.58 -31.35 -45.46
C ASN A 234 7.05 -30.42 -44.34
N ASP A 235 6.11 -29.88 -43.57
CA ASP A 235 6.38 -29.01 -42.41
C ASP A 235 7.19 -29.75 -41.33
N TYR A 236 6.91 -31.04 -41.12
CA TYR A 236 7.69 -31.86 -40.22
C TYR A 236 9.12 -32.08 -40.74
N ASP A 237 9.31 -32.31 -42.04
CA ASP A 237 10.63 -32.53 -42.62
C ASP A 237 11.46 -31.23 -42.56
N GLU A 238 10.87 -30.06 -42.78
CA GLU A 238 11.52 -28.75 -42.56
C GLU A 238 11.92 -28.57 -41.09
N PHE A 239 10.95 -28.75 -40.17
CA PHE A 239 11.20 -28.71 -38.73
C PHE A 239 12.31 -29.68 -38.30
N PHE A 240 12.28 -30.91 -38.80
CA PHE A 240 13.24 -31.95 -38.45
C PHE A 240 14.64 -31.53 -38.87
N ASN A 241 14.82 -31.02 -40.09
CA ASN A 241 16.12 -30.60 -40.59
C ASN A 241 16.71 -29.42 -39.81
N ASP A 242 15.88 -28.45 -39.39
CA ASP A 242 16.31 -27.34 -38.54
C ASP A 242 16.65 -27.82 -37.11
N ALA A 243 15.72 -28.54 -36.48
CA ALA A 243 15.87 -29.00 -35.10
C ALA A 243 17.02 -30.00 -34.92
N ILE A 244 17.18 -30.96 -35.84
CA ILE A 244 18.21 -31.99 -35.71
C ILE A 244 19.61 -31.40 -35.83
N GLY A 245 19.81 -30.40 -36.70
CA GLY A 245 21.09 -29.73 -36.89
C GLY A 245 21.54 -29.01 -35.63
N GLU A 246 20.63 -28.31 -34.94
CA GLU A 246 20.92 -27.68 -33.65
C GLU A 246 21.16 -28.70 -32.53
N LEU A 247 20.36 -29.77 -32.46
CA LEU A 247 20.46 -30.77 -31.40
C LEU A 247 21.74 -31.62 -31.50
N GLN A 248 22.20 -31.91 -32.71
CA GLN A 248 23.43 -32.69 -32.94
C GLN A 248 24.69 -31.99 -32.43
N LYS A 249 24.68 -30.65 -32.30
CA LYS A 249 25.80 -29.88 -31.73
C LYS A 249 26.11 -30.26 -30.27
N PHE A 250 25.11 -30.75 -29.53
CA PHE A 250 25.27 -31.11 -28.13
C PHE A 250 25.82 -32.53 -27.93
N GLY A 251 25.66 -33.41 -28.91
CA GLY A 251 26.21 -34.76 -28.89
C GLY A 251 25.49 -35.73 -29.81
N LYS A 252 25.90 -37.01 -29.76
CA LYS A 252 25.34 -38.06 -30.61
C LYS A 252 23.92 -38.42 -30.20
N ILE A 253 22.97 -38.22 -31.11
CA ILE A 253 21.56 -38.59 -30.97
C ILE A 253 21.36 -40.04 -31.44
N LEU A 254 20.64 -40.83 -30.64
CA LEU A 254 20.24 -42.20 -30.96
C LEU A 254 18.82 -42.27 -31.52
N ASN A 255 17.89 -41.52 -30.93
CA ASN A 255 16.50 -41.48 -31.37
C ASN A 255 15.98 -40.04 -31.33
N PHE A 256 15.24 -39.65 -32.37
CA PHE A 256 14.46 -38.42 -32.42
C PHE A 256 13.01 -38.80 -32.75
N ARG A 257 12.07 -38.43 -31.88
CA ARG A 257 10.65 -38.81 -32.05
C ARG A 257 9.74 -37.63 -31.74
N ALA A 258 8.98 -37.18 -32.74
CA ALA A 258 7.91 -36.22 -32.55
C ALA A 258 6.56 -36.90 -32.36
N VAL A 259 5.79 -36.41 -31.40
CA VAL A 259 4.48 -36.93 -31.03
C VAL A 259 3.39 -36.29 -31.89
N ARG A 260 2.66 -37.13 -32.63
CA ARG A 260 1.58 -36.73 -33.54
C ARG A 260 0.18 -36.68 -32.90
N ASN A 261 0.09 -36.82 -31.57
CA ASN A 261 -1.18 -36.70 -30.87
C ASN A 261 -1.79 -35.30 -31.07
N THR A 262 -3.11 -35.19 -30.98
CA THR A 262 -3.84 -33.92 -31.03
C THR A 262 -4.19 -33.38 -29.63
N LEU A 263 -4.08 -34.22 -28.59
CA LEU A 263 -4.40 -33.82 -27.23
C LEU A 263 -3.39 -32.79 -26.69
N PRO A 264 -3.85 -31.72 -26.00
CA PRO A 264 -2.98 -30.63 -25.55
C PRO A 264 -1.80 -31.05 -24.66
N HIS A 265 -1.91 -32.14 -23.90
CA HIS A 265 -0.84 -32.58 -23.00
C HIS A 265 0.21 -33.50 -23.67
N LEU A 266 0.02 -33.84 -24.95
CA LEU A 266 0.89 -34.76 -25.72
C LEU A 266 1.37 -34.15 -27.04
N ARG A 267 0.53 -33.34 -27.70
CA ARG A 267 0.76 -32.89 -29.07
C ARG A 267 2.07 -32.13 -29.23
N GLY A 268 2.76 -32.41 -30.33
CA GLY A 268 3.95 -31.67 -30.71
C GLY A 268 5.14 -31.82 -29.75
N HIS A 269 5.04 -32.72 -28.77
CA HIS A 269 6.15 -33.03 -27.90
C HIS A 269 7.21 -33.79 -28.69
N VAL A 270 8.48 -33.49 -28.44
CA VAL A 270 9.59 -34.15 -29.13
C VAL A 270 10.48 -34.78 -28.08
N PHE A 271 10.73 -36.06 -28.25
CA PHE A 271 11.67 -36.80 -27.42
C PHE A 271 12.98 -37.00 -28.18
N VAL A 272 14.08 -36.69 -27.51
CA VAL A 272 15.44 -36.80 -28.05
C VAL A 272 16.26 -37.66 -27.12
N GLU A 273 16.68 -38.83 -27.59
CA GLU A 273 17.58 -39.72 -26.85
C GLU A 273 19.02 -39.51 -27.30
N TYR A 274 19.90 -39.17 -26.36
CA TYR A 274 21.32 -39.08 -26.59
C TYR A 274 22.04 -40.37 -26.20
N ALA A 275 23.21 -40.61 -26.80
CA ALA A 275 24.04 -41.78 -26.47
C ALA A 275 24.47 -41.82 -24.99
N GLN A 276 24.66 -40.65 -24.39
CA GLN A 276 25.15 -40.48 -23.02
C GLN A 276 24.37 -39.38 -22.28
N GLU A 277 24.27 -39.51 -20.96
CA GLU A 277 23.55 -38.58 -20.09
C GLU A 277 24.15 -37.17 -20.11
N ARG A 278 25.49 -37.05 -20.23
CA ARG A 278 26.17 -35.76 -20.34
C ARG A 278 25.77 -34.93 -21.57
N PHE A 279 25.52 -35.58 -22.71
CA PHE A 279 25.06 -34.88 -23.93
C PHE A 279 23.64 -34.37 -23.76
N ALA A 280 22.77 -35.17 -23.12
CA ALA A 280 21.44 -34.75 -22.76
C ALA A 280 21.48 -33.60 -21.75
N LEU A 281 22.40 -33.61 -20.78
CA LEU A 281 22.59 -32.51 -19.84
C LEU A 281 23.02 -31.22 -20.54
N ARG A 282 24.00 -31.32 -21.44
CA ARG A 282 24.46 -30.18 -22.25
C ARG A 282 23.34 -29.58 -23.09
N ALA A 283 22.55 -30.43 -23.75
CA ALA A 283 21.38 -30.00 -24.49
C ALA A 283 20.33 -29.35 -23.57
N PHE A 284 20.05 -29.95 -22.40
CA PHE A 284 19.11 -29.39 -21.43
C PHE A 284 19.50 -27.98 -20.99
N VAL A 285 20.74 -27.79 -20.51
CA VAL A 285 21.22 -26.48 -20.03
C VAL A 285 21.19 -25.42 -21.14
N ASN A 286 21.59 -25.79 -22.37
CA ASN A 286 21.68 -24.84 -23.47
C ASN A 286 20.32 -24.54 -24.13
N LEU A 287 19.36 -25.47 -24.11
CA LEU A 287 18.04 -25.28 -24.71
C LEU A 287 17.03 -24.65 -23.75
N GLN A 288 17.22 -24.83 -22.45
CA GLN A 288 16.30 -24.30 -21.45
C GLN A 288 16.25 -22.77 -21.53
N GLY A 289 15.06 -22.22 -21.75
CA GLY A 289 14.84 -20.78 -21.87
C GLY A 289 15.12 -20.17 -23.25
N ARG A 290 15.63 -20.96 -24.21
CA ARG A 290 15.73 -20.51 -25.63
C ARG A 290 14.35 -20.47 -26.28
N TYR A 291 14.27 -19.75 -27.38
CA TYR A 291 13.05 -19.59 -28.17
C TYR A 291 13.17 -20.31 -29.51
N TYR A 292 12.07 -20.92 -29.94
CA TYR A 292 11.89 -21.50 -31.26
C TYR A 292 10.47 -21.17 -31.75
N ALA A 293 10.32 -20.70 -32.99
CA ALA A 293 9.04 -20.29 -33.56
C ALA A 293 8.21 -19.41 -32.60
N SER A 294 8.83 -18.36 -32.04
CA SER A 294 8.22 -17.42 -31.08
C SER A 294 7.71 -18.04 -29.76
N ARG A 295 8.13 -19.27 -29.43
CA ARG A 295 7.77 -19.96 -28.18
C ARG A 295 9.01 -20.30 -27.39
N ARG A 296 8.93 -20.13 -26.07
CA ARG A 296 9.99 -20.58 -25.15
C ARG A 296 9.99 -22.10 -25.07
N LEU A 297 11.15 -22.71 -25.34
CA LEU A 297 11.34 -24.15 -25.21
C LEU A 297 11.20 -24.57 -23.75
N GLN A 298 10.43 -25.63 -23.53
CA GLN A 298 10.26 -26.28 -22.23
C GLN A 298 10.90 -27.64 -22.30
N VAL A 299 12.11 -27.76 -21.75
CA VAL A 299 12.89 -29.00 -21.78
C VAL A 299 12.79 -29.66 -20.41
N GLU A 300 12.55 -30.97 -20.40
CA GLU A 300 12.49 -31.80 -19.21
C GLU A 300 13.25 -33.11 -19.48
N PHE A 301 13.87 -33.70 -18.45
CA PHE A 301 14.37 -35.07 -18.57
C PHE A 301 13.20 -36.05 -18.48
N SER A 302 13.20 -37.02 -19.38
CA SER A 302 12.21 -38.08 -19.39
C SER A 302 12.56 -39.18 -18.40
N ASN A 303 11.55 -39.71 -17.69
CA ASN A 303 11.68 -40.89 -16.84
C ASN A 303 11.62 -42.23 -17.61
N LEU A 304 11.51 -42.19 -18.95
CA LEU A 304 11.47 -43.41 -19.76
C LEU A 304 12.83 -44.12 -19.71
N LYS A 305 12.81 -45.41 -19.40
CA LYS A 305 13.99 -46.29 -19.51
C LYS A 305 14.21 -46.83 -20.92
N GLY A 306 13.21 -46.67 -21.78
CA GLY A 306 13.20 -47.12 -23.16
C GLY A 306 11.84 -46.88 -23.81
N TRP A 307 11.72 -47.23 -25.08
CA TRP A 307 10.54 -46.90 -25.89
C TRP A 307 9.42 -47.95 -25.83
N ARG A 308 9.75 -49.18 -25.39
CA ARG A 308 8.76 -50.25 -25.24
C ARG A 308 7.72 -49.85 -24.20
N GLY A 309 6.45 -49.86 -24.59
CA GLY A 309 5.32 -49.45 -23.76
C GLY A 309 4.97 -47.96 -23.81
N ALA A 310 5.88 -47.08 -24.25
CA ALA A 310 5.59 -45.65 -24.40
C ALA A 310 4.89 -45.32 -25.74
N VAL A 311 5.08 -46.17 -26.74
CA VAL A 311 4.48 -46.02 -28.08
C VAL A 311 3.11 -46.71 -28.12
N CYS A 312 2.14 -46.08 -28.79
CA CYS A 312 0.81 -46.67 -28.98
C CYS A 312 0.89 -47.90 -29.90
N GLY A 313 0.22 -48.99 -29.52
CA GLY A 313 0.07 -50.18 -30.37
C GLY A 313 1.29 -51.12 -30.42
N THR A 314 2.27 -50.95 -29.53
CA THR A 314 3.38 -51.91 -29.34
C THR A 314 3.04 -53.05 -28.41
#